data_AF-B8ISW1-F1
#
_entry.id   AF-B8ISW1-F1
#
_cell.length_a   1.000
_cell.length_b   1.000
_cell.length_c   1.000
_cell.angle_alpha   90.00
_cell.angle_beta   90.00
_cell.angle_gamma   90.00
#
_symmetry.space_group_name_H-M   'P 1'
#
loop_
_entity.id
_entity.type
_entity.pdbx_description
1 polymer ?
#
loop_
_entity_poly.entity_id
_entity_poly.type
_entity_poly.pdbx_seq_one_letter_code
_entity_poly.pdbx_strand_id
1 'polypeptide(L)'
;MRTASALFGVLVVAGSAAGEERALVLPHVEGERQGGIVGRAMACGAPEADTRRAAQAASERMRRAVGQAQWQDRFLPAFNDAVALASQLPEAACDRALAALSGLERGSTP
;
A
#
# COMPACT_ATOMS: atom_id res chain seq x y z
N MET A 1 19.76 -45.25 -32.82
CA MET A 1 20.50 -43.99 -32.60
C MET A 1 19.67 -42.84 -33.17
N ARG A 2 19.74 -41.69 -32.49
CA ARG A 2 18.94 -40.46 -32.65
C ARG A 2 19.00 -39.85 -34.05
N THR A 3 17.89 -39.21 -34.48
CA THR A 3 17.70 -37.78 -34.85
C THR A 3 16.50 -37.64 -35.78
N ALA A 4 15.70 -36.57 -35.87
CA ALA A 4 15.27 -35.44 -35.05
C ALA A 4 14.51 -34.51 -36.02
N SER A 5 13.46 -33.83 -35.53
CA SER A 5 12.98 -32.50 -36.00
C SER A 5 12.33 -32.41 -37.41
N ALA A 6 11.32 -31.59 -37.67
CA ALA A 6 10.52 -30.67 -36.87
C ALA A 6 9.20 -30.41 -37.64
N LEU A 7 8.06 -30.33 -36.94
CA LEU A 7 6.82 -29.80 -37.50
C LEU A 7 6.53 -28.44 -36.86
N PHE A 8 6.50 -27.43 -37.73
CA PHE A 8 6.05 -26.06 -37.48
C PHE A 8 4.60 -26.07 -36.97
N GLY A 9 4.38 -25.55 -35.77
CA GLY A 9 3.05 -25.25 -35.23
C GLY A 9 2.89 -23.75 -35.04
N VAL A 10 2.04 -23.12 -35.85
CA VAL A 10 1.63 -21.72 -35.75
C VAL A 10 0.83 -21.54 -34.46
N LEU A 11 1.28 -20.65 -33.57
CA LEU A 11 0.55 -20.27 -32.36
C LEU A 11 -0.22 -18.96 -32.62
N VAL A 12 -1.55 -19.03 -32.61
CA VAL A 12 -2.43 -17.88 -32.46
C VAL A 12 -2.65 -17.68 -30.96
N VAL A 13 -2.30 -16.50 -30.42
CA VAL A 13 -2.90 -16.00 -29.18
C VAL A 13 -3.26 -14.54 -29.35
N ALA A 14 -4.55 -14.29 -29.12
CA ALA A 14 -5.25 -13.04 -29.20
C ALA A 14 -4.96 -12.12 -27.99
N GLY A 15 -5.13 -10.82 -28.22
CA GLY A 15 -5.67 -9.88 -27.23
C GLY A 15 -4.77 -9.55 -26.05
N SER A 16 -3.95 -8.51 -26.19
CA SER A 16 -3.43 -7.77 -25.05
C SER A 16 -4.58 -6.99 -24.39
N ALA A 17 -5.34 -7.68 -23.53
CA ALA A 17 -6.09 -7.00 -22.48
C ALA A 17 -5.07 -6.23 -21.63
N ALA A 18 -5.33 -4.95 -21.39
CA ALA A 18 -4.52 -4.08 -20.55
C ALA A 18 -4.29 -4.74 -19.18
N GLY A 19 -3.12 -5.36 -19.03
CA GLY A 19 -2.64 -5.89 -17.77
C GLY A 19 -2.22 -4.70 -16.93
N GLU A 20 -3.11 -4.25 -16.05
CA GLU A 20 -2.73 -3.51 -14.86
C GLU A 20 -1.76 -4.44 -14.10
N GLU A 21 -0.46 -4.18 -14.26
CA GLU A 21 0.61 -4.91 -13.61
C GLU A 21 0.34 -4.82 -12.11
N ARG A 22 -0.27 -5.87 -11.54
CA ARG A 22 -0.63 -5.90 -10.12
C ARG A 22 0.68 -5.80 -9.34
N ALA A 23 0.99 -4.59 -8.87
CA ALA A 23 2.12 -4.36 -7.99
C ALA A 23 2.09 -5.40 -6.88
N LEU A 24 3.22 -6.06 -6.64
CA LEU A 24 3.33 -7.09 -5.63
C LEU A 24 3.12 -6.46 -4.25
N VAL A 25 1.92 -6.58 -3.70
CA VAL A 25 1.59 -6.08 -2.37
C VAL A 25 1.97 -7.13 -1.34
N LEU A 26 2.94 -6.81 -0.48
CA LEU A 26 3.26 -7.58 0.72
C LEU A 26 2.35 -7.09 1.85
N PRO A 27 1.31 -7.85 2.28
CA PRO A 27 0.27 -7.34 3.16
C PRO A 27 0.80 -6.77 4.48
N HIS A 28 1.79 -7.44 5.07
CA HIS A 28 2.38 -7.03 6.34
C HIS A 28 3.12 -5.70 6.22
N VAL A 29 3.98 -5.57 5.20
CA VAL A 29 4.77 -4.36 4.95
C VAL A 29 3.85 -3.17 4.66
N GLU A 30 2.79 -3.39 3.88
CA GLU A 30 1.85 -2.33 3.56
C GLU A 30 0.98 -1.95 4.77
N GLY A 31 0.63 -2.91 5.63
CA GLY A 31 0.00 -2.65 6.93
C GLY A 31 0.86 -1.75 7.82
N GLU A 32 2.15 -2.09 8.01
CA GLU A 32 3.10 -1.28 8.78
C GLU A 32 3.26 0.13 8.18
N ARG A 33 3.40 0.21 6.86
CA ARG A 33 3.52 1.47 6.13
C ARG A 33 2.30 2.37 6.33
N GLN A 34 1.10 1.85 6.14
CA GLN A 34 -0.14 2.61 6.30
C GLN A 34 -0.34 3.06 7.75
N GLY A 35 -0.13 2.16 8.71
CA GLY A 35 -0.23 2.49 10.14
C GLY A 35 0.74 3.62 10.52
N GLY A 36 2.00 3.51 10.07
CA GLY A 36 3.01 4.53 10.32
C GLY A 36 2.71 5.88 9.67
N ILE A 37 2.17 5.91 8.44
CA ILE A 37 1.77 7.17 7.79
C ILE A 37 0.64 7.83 8.56
N VAL A 38 -0.42 7.09 8.90
CA VAL A 38 -1.59 7.62 9.61
C VAL A 38 -1.21 8.11 11.01
N GLY A 39 -0.41 7.34 11.74
CA GLY A 39 0.04 7.71 13.09
C GLY A 39 0.92 8.95 13.09
N ARG A 40 1.88 9.06 12.17
CA ARG A 40 2.72 10.27 12.06
C ARG A 40 1.91 11.49 11.61
N ALA A 41 0.96 11.32 10.68
CA ALA A 41 0.13 12.44 10.25
C ALA A 41 -0.73 12.97 11.40
N MET A 42 -1.32 12.08 12.21
CA MET A 42 -2.06 12.45 13.42
C MET A 42 -1.16 13.15 14.45
N ALA A 43 0.04 12.61 14.69
CA ALA A 43 1.05 13.22 15.55
C ALA A 43 1.43 14.64 15.09
N CYS A 44 1.44 14.88 13.79
CA CYS A 44 1.71 16.16 13.16
C CYS A 44 0.48 17.08 13.04
N GLY A 45 -0.63 16.74 13.71
CA GLY A 45 -1.82 17.60 13.78
C GLY A 45 -2.79 17.44 12.60
N ALA A 46 -2.68 16.39 11.80
CA ALA A 46 -3.70 16.09 10.79
C ALA A 46 -5.08 15.91 11.44
N PRO A 47 -6.16 16.48 10.88
CA PRO A 47 -7.50 16.29 11.43
C PRO A 47 -7.89 14.81 11.54
N GLU A 48 -8.56 14.44 12.64
CA GLU A 48 -9.03 13.06 12.86
C GLU A 48 -9.97 12.58 11.73
N ALA A 49 -10.77 13.48 11.17
CA ALA A 49 -11.65 13.17 10.05
C ALA A 49 -10.85 12.77 8.79
N ASP A 50 -9.75 13.46 8.51
CA ASP A 50 -8.92 13.22 7.32
C ASP A 50 -8.10 11.94 7.47
N THR A 51 -7.51 11.73 8.65
CA THR A 51 -6.78 10.49 8.96
C THR A 51 -7.68 9.26 8.89
N ARG A 52 -8.91 9.35 9.41
CA ARG A 52 -9.92 8.28 9.32
C ARG A 52 -10.31 7.99 7.88
N ARG A 53 -10.59 9.01 7.08
CA ARG A 53 -10.96 8.87 5.66
C ARG A 53 -9.83 8.23 4.85
N ALA A 54 -8.60 8.69 5.02
CA ALA A 54 -7.44 8.11 4.36
C ALA A 54 -7.21 6.65 4.76
N ALA A 55 -7.32 6.33 6.07
CA ALA A 55 -7.19 4.96 6.57
C ALA A 55 -8.28 4.03 6.00
N GLN A 56 -9.54 4.49 5.93
CA GLN A 56 -10.65 3.74 5.35
C GLN A 56 -10.42 3.47 3.85
N ALA A 57 -10.05 4.50 3.08
CA ALA A 57 -9.77 4.35 1.66
C ALA A 57 -8.62 3.37 1.40
N ALA A 58 -7.54 3.44 2.18
CA ALA A 58 -6.42 2.52 2.10
C ALA A 58 -6.82 1.07 2.48
N SER A 59 -7.59 0.91 3.55
CA SER A 59 -8.11 -0.37 4.03
C SER A 59 -9.04 -1.04 3.01
N GLU A 60 -9.87 -0.26 2.31
CA GLU A 60 -10.71 -0.79 1.24
C GLU A 60 -9.91 -1.30 0.06
N ARG A 61 -8.87 -0.57 -0.36
CA ARG A 61 -7.99 -1.01 -1.44
C ARG A 61 -7.21 -2.27 -1.04
N MET A 62 -6.71 -2.33 0.19
CA MET A 62 -6.04 -3.53 0.71
C MET A 62 -6.98 -4.74 0.74
N ARG A 63 -8.23 -4.55 1.20
CA ARG A 63 -9.24 -5.61 1.16
C ARG A 63 -9.49 -6.14 -0.25
N ARG A 64 -9.51 -5.26 -1.27
CA ARG A 64 -9.65 -5.65 -2.67
C ARG A 64 -8.41 -6.36 -3.23
N ALA A 65 -7.22 -5.93 -2.81
CA ALA A 65 -5.95 -6.43 -3.35
C ALA A 65 -5.52 -7.78 -2.73
N VAL A 66 -5.66 -7.94 -1.42
CA VAL A 66 -5.05 -9.06 -0.67
C VAL A 66 -5.98 -9.71 0.36
N GLY A 67 -7.26 -9.27 0.44
CA GLY A 67 -8.24 -9.81 1.38
C GLY A 67 -8.15 -9.20 2.79
N GLN A 68 -8.75 -9.88 3.76
CA GLN A 68 -9.06 -9.29 5.08
C GLN A 68 -7.91 -9.39 6.10
N ALA A 69 -7.24 -10.55 6.25
CA ALA A 69 -6.52 -10.81 7.51
C ALA A 69 -5.10 -10.22 7.58
N GLN A 70 -4.28 -10.40 6.54
CA GLN A 70 -2.82 -10.32 6.71
C GLN A 70 -2.22 -8.92 6.87
N TRP A 71 -2.93 -7.84 6.53
CA TRP A 71 -2.38 -6.49 6.60
C TRP A 71 -2.82 -5.74 7.87
N GLN A 72 -3.97 -6.10 8.45
CA GLN A 72 -4.53 -5.44 9.63
C GLN A 72 -3.67 -5.68 10.89
N ASP A 73 -3.11 -6.88 11.01
CA ASP A 73 -2.27 -7.31 12.15
C ASP A 73 -1.07 -6.40 12.40
N ARG A 74 -0.62 -5.70 11.35
CA ARG A 74 0.54 -4.81 11.39
C ARG A 74 0.21 -3.33 11.38
N PHE A 75 -1.01 -2.97 11.03
CA PHE A 75 -1.45 -1.58 10.99
C PHE A 75 -1.48 -0.95 12.39
N LEU A 76 -2.21 -1.57 13.33
CA LEU A 76 -2.44 -0.98 14.64
C LEU A 76 -1.14 -0.83 15.48
N PRO A 77 -0.23 -1.83 15.53
CA PRO A 77 1.06 -1.65 16.19
C PRO A 77 1.86 -0.48 15.61
N ALA A 78 2.01 -0.41 14.29
CA ALA A 78 2.77 0.65 13.63
C ALA A 78 2.14 2.04 13.82
N PHE A 79 0.80 2.13 13.86
CA PHE A 79 0.08 3.35 14.19
C PHE A 79 0.40 3.82 15.62
N ASN A 80 0.27 2.93 16.61
CA ASN A 80 0.52 3.27 18.01
C ASN A 80 1.97 3.70 18.23
N ASP A 81 2.94 3.00 17.63
CA ASP A 81 4.35 3.36 17.71
C ASP A 81 4.60 4.75 17.10
N ALA A 82 4.00 5.04 15.95
CA ALA A 82 4.13 6.33 15.28
C ALA A 82 3.52 7.49 16.08
N VAL A 83 2.38 7.26 16.75
CA VAL A 83 1.76 8.25 17.64
C VAL A 83 2.58 8.44 18.92
N ALA A 84 3.13 7.38 19.50
CA ALA A 84 3.96 7.47 20.71
C ALA A 84 5.24 8.30 20.48
N LEU A 85 5.74 8.33 19.24
CA LEU A 85 6.90 9.12 18.84
C LEU A 85 6.56 10.57 18.44
N ALA A 86 5.30 11.01 18.60
CA ALA A 86 4.83 12.33 18.15
C ALA A 86 5.69 13.50 18.63
N SER A 87 6.11 13.48 19.90
CA SER A 87 6.92 14.54 20.51
C SER A 87 8.36 14.60 20.01
N GLN A 88 8.79 13.61 19.21
CA GLN A 88 10.16 13.46 18.73
C GLN A 88 10.29 13.72 17.22
N LEU A 89 9.18 14.02 16.54
CA LEU A 89 9.21 14.26 15.10
C LEU A 89 9.79 15.65 14.79
N PRO A 90 10.82 15.75 13.93
CA PRO A 90 11.27 17.04 13.44
C PRO A 90 10.22 17.64 12.49
N GLU A 91 10.17 18.97 12.37
CA GLU A 91 9.18 19.69 11.56
C GLU A 91 9.13 19.19 10.10
N ALA A 92 10.29 18.97 9.47
CA ALA A 92 10.38 18.41 8.12
C ALA A 92 9.88 16.95 7.98
N ALA A 93 9.69 16.23 9.09
CA ALA A 93 9.01 14.93 9.06
C ALA A 93 7.49 15.08 8.99
N CYS A 94 6.93 16.20 9.48
CA CYS A 94 5.50 16.46 9.44
C CYS A 94 5.00 16.77 8.03
N ASP A 95 5.70 17.61 7.28
CA ASP A 95 5.34 17.88 5.87
C ASP A 95 5.27 16.59 5.05
N ARG A 96 6.23 15.68 5.25
CA ARG A 96 6.26 14.38 4.59
C ARG A 96 5.13 13.46 5.04
N ALA A 97 4.79 13.46 6.33
CA ALA A 97 3.69 12.65 6.85
C ALA A 97 2.33 13.12 6.29
N LEU A 98 2.12 14.43 6.23
CA LEU A 98 0.90 15.02 5.67
C LEU A 98 0.79 14.74 4.16
N ALA A 99 1.87 14.92 3.39
CA ALA A 99 1.89 14.58 1.98
C ALA A 99 1.62 13.08 1.73
N ALA A 100 2.20 12.20 2.55
CA ALA A 100 1.97 10.77 2.48
C ALA A 100 0.51 10.39 2.81
N LEU A 101 -0.12 11.08 3.77
CA LEU A 101 -1.53 10.89 4.10
C LEU A 101 -2.43 11.21 2.89
N SER A 102 -2.19 12.34 2.22
CA SER A 102 -2.91 12.69 0.98
C SER A 102 -2.64 11.70 -0.16
N GLY A 103 -1.47 11.06 -0.20
CA GLY A 103 -1.17 9.96 -1.12
C GLY A 103 -2.01 8.72 -0.84
N LEU A 104 -2.16 8.35 0.44
CA LEU A 104 -3.03 7.25 0.85
C LEU A 104 -4.50 7.51 0.50
N GLU A 105 -5.01 8.72 0.62
CA GLU A 105 -6.38 8.99 0.24
C GLU A 105 -6.60 8.78 -1.28
N ARG A 106 -5.68 9.30 -2.10
CA ARG A 106 -5.75 9.24 -3.57
C ARG A 106 -5.42 7.86 -4.17
N GLY A 107 -4.82 6.96 -3.39
CA GLY A 107 -4.34 5.68 -3.89
C GLY A 107 -3.06 5.79 -4.73
N SER A 108 -2.34 6.91 -4.61
CA SER A 108 -1.03 7.08 -5.22
C SER A 108 0.01 6.41 -4.33
N THR A 109 0.55 5.27 -4.77
CA THR A 109 1.88 4.86 -4.32
C THR A 109 2.90 5.87 -4.84
N PRO A 110 3.84 6.36 -4.01
CA PRO A 110 4.96 7.13 -4.52
C PRO A 110 5.80 6.31 -5.50
#